data_AF-A0AA38VR65-F1
#
_entry.id   AF-A0AA38VR65-F1
#
_cell.length_a   1.000
_cell.length_b   1.000
_cell.length_c   1.000
_cell.angle_alpha   90.00
_cell.angle_beta   90.00
_cell.angle_gamma   90.00
#
_symmetry.space_group_name_H-M   'P 1'
#
loop_
_entity.id
_entity.type
_entity.pdbx_description
1 polymer ?
#
loop_
_entity_poly.entity_id
_entity_poly.type
_entity_poly.pdbx_seq_one_letter_code
_entity_poly.pdbx_strand_id
1 'polypeptide(L)'
;MASTVTSTNNLSLRSILEKDKLTGSNFLDWERNLMIVLRHERKWYVLEEPLGEAPPANAPAAARNAHKKHSDDLLDVACLGKLVQDNHEAQQSFIELKSDRLTKKHSSFKSLDVTIVKSASVIAVAFIAQL
;
A
#
# COMPACT_ATOMS: atom_id res chain seq x y z
N MET A 1 23.97 23.49 -28.37
CA MET A 1 23.76 22.23 -27.63
C MET A 1 22.31 22.22 -27.16
N ALA A 2 21.50 21.28 -27.63
CA ALA A 2 20.08 21.19 -27.28
C ALA A 2 19.94 20.39 -25.98
N SER A 3 19.50 21.05 -24.91
CA SER A 3 19.11 20.37 -23.67
C SER A 3 17.70 19.83 -23.85
N THR A 4 17.60 18.51 -24.01
CA THR A 4 16.34 17.77 -24.01
C THR A 4 15.70 17.88 -22.62
N VAL A 5 14.63 18.68 -22.51
CA VAL A 5 13.75 18.66 -21.34
C VAL A 5 12.86 17.44 -21.46
N THR A 6 13.23 16.34 -20.82
CA THR A 6 12.32 15.21 -20.60
C THR A 6 11.33 15.61 -19.51
N SER A 7 10.29 16.35 -19.90
CA SER A 7 9.10 16.52 -19.07
C SER A 7 8.39 15.17 -19.01
N THR A 8 8.72 14.37 -18.00
CA THR A 8 8.08 13.09 -17.74
C THR A 8 6.61 13.34 -17.41
N ASN A 9 5.74 12.81 -18.27
CA ASN A 9 4.27 12.88 -18.25
C ASN A 9 3.59 12.25 -17.01
N ASN A 10 4.20 12.31 -15.82
CA ASN A 10 3.61 11.82 -14.56
C ASN A 10 2.34 12.58 -14.13
N LEU A 11 2.02 13.69 -14.79
CA LEU A 11 0.81 14.48 -14.54
C LEU A 11 -0.47 13.83 -15.09
N SER A 12 -0.39 12.90 -16.06
CA SER A 12 -1.59 12.46 -16.78
C SER A 12 -2.57 11.67 -15.88
N LEU A 13 -2.06 10.79 -15.02
CA LEU A 13 -2.88 9.98 -14.12
C LEU A 13 -3.20 10.69 -12.79
N ARG A 14 -2.27 11.51 -12.28
CA ARG A 14 -2.54 12.36 -11.10
C ARG A 14 -3.68 13.34 -11.35
N SER A 15 -3.84 13.82 -12.58
CA SER A 15 -4.94 14.73 -12.96
C SER A 15 -6.35 14.15 -12.74
N ILE A 16 -6.51 12.82 -12.66
CA ILE A 16 -7.80 12.19 -12.35
C ILE A 16 -8.20 12.51 -10.90
N LEU A 17 -7.25 12.49 -9.97
CA LEU A 17 -7.49 12.84 -8.57
C LEU A 17 -7.74 14.33 -8.36
N GLU A 18 -7.20 15.19 -9.25
CA GLU A 18 -7.45 16.63 -9.22
C GLU A 18 -8.84 17.01 -9.74
N LYS A 19 -9.38 16.23 -10.69
CA LYS A 19 -10.73 16.39 -11.24
C LYS A 19 -11.81 15.84 -10.32
N ASP A 20 -11.60 14.62 -9.82
CA ASP A 20 -12.54 13.94 -8.92
C ASP A 20 -12.10 14.11 -7.47
N LYS A 21 -12.08 15.35 -7.00
CA LYS A 21 -11.77 15.66 -5.60
C LYS A 21 -12.76 14.99 -4.66
N LEU A 22 -12.30 14.62 -3.48
CA LEU A 22 -13.12 13.99 -2.47
C LEU A 22 -14.11 15.02 -1.90
N THR A 23 -15.40 14.83 -2.17
CA THR A 23 -16.50 15.69 -1.70
C THR A 23 -17.34 15.03 -0.61
N GLY A 24 -16.92 13.86 -0.12
CA GLY A 24 -17.59 13.07 0.91
C GLY A 24 -18.51 11.99 0.32
N SER A 25 -19.36 12.33 -0.65
CA SER A 25 -20.29 11.38 -1.28
C SER A 25 -19.67 10.45 -2.32
N ASN A 26 -18.46 10.77 -2.80
CA ASN A 26 -17.77 10.07 -3.88
C ASN A 26 -16.59 9.21 -3.38
N PHE A 27 -16.57 8.81 -2.11
CA PHE A 27 -15.44 8.10 -1.50
C PHE A 27 -15.02 6.85 -2.29
N LEU A 28 -15.97 6.03 -2.75
CA LEU A 28 -15.66 4.79 -3.48
C LEU A 28 -15.00 5.06 -4.84
N ASP A 29 -15.46 6.09 -5.56
CA ASP A 29 -14.88 6.48 -6.85
C ASP A 29 -13.50 7.12 -6.67
N TRP A 30 -13.36 7.97 -5.67
CA TRP A 30 -12.10 8.56 -5.28
C TRP A 30 -11.09 7.49 -4.85
N GLU A 31 -11.51 6.51 -4.04
CA GLU A 31 -10.66 5.41 -3.60
C GLU A 31 -10.19 4.60 -4.81
N ARG A 32 -11.10 4.26 -5.74
CA ARG A 32 -10.77 3.53 -6.96
C ARG A 32 -9.77 4.29 -7.82
N ASN A 33 -9.96 5.58 -8.02
CA ASN A 33 -9.03 6.45 -8.75
C ASN A 33 -7.66 6.50 -8.07
N LEU A 34 -7.63 6.59 -6.73
CA LEU A 34 -6.41 6.57 -5.94
C LEU A 34 -5.68 5.23 -6.10
N MET A 35 -6.39 4.10 -6.05
CA MET A 35 -5.79 2.78 -6.27
C MET A 35 -5.12 2.66 -7.65
N ILE A 36 -5.74 3.23 -8.69
CA ILE A 36 -5.18 3.21 -10.05
C ILE A 36 -3.88 4.01 -10.11
N VAL A 37 -3.86 5.22 -9.55
CA VAL A 37 -2.67 6.08 -9.51
C VAL A 37 -1.54 5.40 -8.72
N LEU A 38 -1.84 4.84 -7.54
CA LEU A 38 -0.84 4.17 -6.70
C LEU A 38 -0.25 2.91 -7.34
N ARG A 39 -1.07 2.14 -8.06
CA ARG A 39 -0.59 0.97 -8.82
C ARG A 39 0.28 1.40 -10.00
N HIS A 40 -0.11 2.45 -10.71
CA HIS A 40 0.68 2.98 -11.81
C HIS A 40 2.06 3.47 -11.36
N GLU A 41 2.11 4.17 -10.22
CA GLU A 41 3.36 4.69 -9.64
C GLU A 41 4.16 3.66 -8.84
N ARG A 42 3.69 2.41 -8.75
CA ARG A 42 4.30 1.33 -7.94
C ARG A 42 4.44 1.69 -6.45
N LYS A 43 3.51 2.49 -5.95
CA LYS A 43 3.42 2.93 -4.53
C LYS A 43 2.31 2.22 -3.77
N TRP A 44 1.64 1.24 -4.37
CA TRP A 44 0.61 0.43 -3.71
C TRP A 44 1.11 -0.20 -2.39
N TYR A 45 2.38 -0.60 -2.34
CA TYR A 45 3.00 -1.22 -1.17
C TYR A 45 2.90 -0.35 0.09
N VAL A 46 2.88 0.98 -0.06
CA VAL A 46 2.75 1.97 1.02
C VAL A 46 1.42 1.86 1.79
N LEU A 47 0.37 1.31 1.15
CA LEU A 47 -0.91 1.05 1.80
C LEU A 47 -0.95 -0.29 2.53
N GLU A 48 -0.08 -1.23 2.16
CA GLU A 48 -0.03 -2.57 2.73
C GLU A 48 1.02 -2.71 3.83
N GLU A 49 2.12 -1.97 3.71
CA GLU A 49 3.26 -2.01 4.62
C GLU A 49 3.30 -0.71 5.42
N PRO A 50 3.08 -0.76 6.75
CA PRO A 50 3.32 0.41 7.58
C PRO A 50 4.81 0.79 7.54
N LEU A 51 5.11 2.08 7.76
CA LEU A 51 6.49 2.50 7.92
C LEU A 51 7.08 1.76 9.13
N GLY A 52 8.14 0.99 8.89
CA GLY A 52 8.86 0.30 9.95
C GLY A 52 9.62 1.27 10.86
N GLU A 53 10.27 0.73 11.87
CA GLU A 53 11.15 1.51 12.74
C GLU A 53 12.34 2.08 11.95
N ALA A 54 12.73 3.31 12.30
CA ALA A 54 13.86 3.96 11.66
C ALA A 54 15.13 3.14 11.89
N PRO A 55 15.88 2.80 10.82
CA PRO A 55 17.11 2.05 10.96
C PRO A 55 18.15 2.87 11.75
N PRO A 56 18.96 2.23 12.60
CA PRO A 56 19.96 2.93 13.39
C PRO A 56 21.01 3.60 12.50
N ALA A 57 21.69 4.63 13.01
CA ALA A 57 22.61 5.45 12.20
C ALA A 57 23.77 4.64 11.58
N ASN A 58 24.17 3.55 12.24
CA ASN A 58 25.20 2.61 11.79
C ASN A 58 24.68 1.51 10.86
N ALA A 59 23.38 1.49 10.54
CA ALA A 59 22.81 0.51 9.62
C ALA A 59 23.38 0.65 8.21
N PRO A 60 23.37 -0.45 7.41
CA PRO A 60 23.78 -0.40 6.02
C PRO A 60 23.07 0.71 5.25
N ALA A 61 23.81 1.39 4.36
CA ALA A 61 23.26 2.47 3.52
C ALA A 61 22.00 2.01 2.75
N ALA A 62 21.95 0.75 2.32
CA ALA A 62 20.79 0.15 1.67
C ALA A 62 19.53 0.18 2.55
N ALA A 63 19.64 -0.17 3.84
CA ALA A 63 18.53 -0.16 4.78
C ALA A 63 18.03 1.27 5.05
N ARG A 64 18.96 2.21 5.24
CA ARG A 64 18.63 3.63 5.41
C ARG A 64 17.96 4.23 4.18
N ASN A 65 18.45 3.90 2.98
CA ASN A 65 17.88 4.38 1.72
C ASN A 65 16.50 3.77 1.46
N ALA A 66 16.29 2.49 1.79
CA ALA A 66 14.99 1.84 1.69
C ALA A 66 13.96 2.48 2.63
N HIS A 67 14.34 2.74 3.89
CA HIS A 67 13.48 3.43 4.85
C HIS A 67 13.15 4.86 4.39
N LYS A 68 14.15 5.62 3.93
CA LYS A 68 13.94 6.96 3.40
C LYS A 68 13.00 6.96 2.20
N LYS A 69 13.21 6.04 1.25
CA LYS A 69 12.33 5.89 0.09
C LYS A 69 10.89 5.60 0.50
N HIS A 70 10.68 4.69 1.46
CA HIS A 70 9.34 4.38 1.96
C HIS A 70 8.71 5.62 2.62
N SER A 71 9.48 6.38 3.42
CA SER A 71 9.01 7.65 3.99
C SER A 71 8.65 8.70 2.93
N ASP A 72 9.46 8.83 1.87
CA ASP A 72 9.22 9.78 0.78
C ASP A 72 7.99 9.36 -0.05
N ASP A 73 7.83 8.07 -0.33
CA ASP A 73 6.65 7.53 -1.01
C ASP A 73 5.39 7.68 -0.14
N LEU A 74 5.47 7.50 1.18
CA LEU A 74 4.38 7.80 2.12
C LEU A 74 3.96 9.27 2.07
N LEU A 75 4.93 10.18 2.06
CA LEU A 75 4.66 11.60 1.97
C LEU A 75 4.00 11.96 0.64
N ASP A 76 4.44 11.37 -0.46
CA ASP A 76 3.84 11.60 -1.78
C ASP A 76 2.43 11.00 -1.88
N VAL A 77 2.18 9.80 -1.32
CA VAL A 77 0.82 9.24 -1.21
C VAL A 77 -0.07 10.10 -0.31
N ALA A 78 0.45 10.62 0.80
CA ALA A 78 -0.26 11.55 1.66
C ALA A 78 -0.52 12.90 0.98
N CYS A 79 0.38 13.34 0.10
CA CYS A 79 0.24 14.57 -0.68
C CYS A 79 -0.73 14.41 -1.87
N LEU A 80 -0.75 13.23 -2.51
CA LEU A 80 -1.84 12.85 -3.43
C LEU A 80 -3.17 12.76 -2.68
N GLY A 81 -3.09 12.30 -1.44
CA GLY A 81 -4.15 12.34 -0.46
C GLY A 81 -4.38 13.71 0.16
N LYS A 82 -3.78 14.83 -0.26
CA LYS A 82 -3.98 16.16 0.38
C LYS A 82 -5.41 16.74 0.21
N LEU A 83 -6.36 15.92 -0.24
CA LEU A 83 -7.81 16.04 -0.04
C LEU A 83 -8.27 15.59 1.37
N VAL A 84 -7.40 14.92 2.12
CA VAL A 84 -7.62 14.27 3.41
C VAL A 84 -7.20 15.18 4.57
N GLN A 85 -6.31 16.17 4.34
CA GLN A 85 -5.89 17.11 5.39
C GLN A 85 -6.96 18.16 5.73
N ASP A 86 -7.78 18.55 4.76
CA ASP A 86 -8.83 19.56 4.91
C ASP A 86 -10.20 18.95 5.27
N ASN A 87 -10.30 17.62 5.37
CA ASN A 87 -11.54 16.90 5.63
C ASN A 87 -11.31 15.77 6.66
N HIS A 88 -11.70 16.02 7.92
CA HIS A 88 -11.50 15.09 9.03
C HIS A 88 -12.17 13.72 8.81
N GLU A 89 -13.34 13.70 8.16
CA GLU A 89 -14.07 12.47 7.85
C GLU A 89 -13.30 11.60 6.86
N ALA A 90 -12.67 12.22 5.87
CA ALA A 90 -11.80 11.54 4.92
C ALA A 90 -10.55 10.91 5.58
N GLN A 91 -10.03 11.52 6.65
CA GLN A 91 -8.93 10.93 7.44
C GLN A 91 -9.37 9.63 8.09
N GLN A 92 -10.57 9.61 8.68
CA GLN A 92 -11.08 8.42 9.34
C GLN A 92 -11.31 7.28 8.34
N SER A 93 -11.96 7.55 7.22
CA SER A 93 -12.17 6.54 6.18
C SER A 93 -10.85 6.00 5.61
N PHE A 94 -9.80 6.84 5.49
CA PHE A 94 -8.49 6.38 5.03
C PHE A 94 -7.74 5.53 6.09
N ILE A 95 -7.88 5.87 7.37
CA ILE A 95 -7.34 5.07 8.48
C ILE A 95 -8.06 3.72 8.56
N GLU A 96 -9.39 3.72 8.45
CA GLU A 96 -10.22 2.52 8.40
C GLU A 96 -9.84 1.64 7.20
N LEU A 97 -9.67 2.24 6.02
CA LEU A 97 -9.21 1.56 4.82
C LEU A 97 -7.87 0.83 5.02
N LYS A 98 -6.90 1.48 5.65
CA LYS A 98 -5.62 0.86 6.00
C LYS A 98 -5.81 -0.28 7.00
N SER A 99 -6.61 -0.06 8.04
CA SER A 99 -6.93 -1.07 9.05
C SER A 99 -7.59 -2.31 8.45
N ASP A 100 -8.60 -2.14 7.60
CA ASP A 100 -9.35 -3.21 6.95
C ASP A 100 -8.49 -4.03 6.00
N ARG A 101 -7.59 -3.38 5.25
CA ARG A 101 -6.65 -4.10 4.38
C ARG A 101 -5.63 -4.90 5.20
N LEU A 102 -5.12 -4.35 6.30
CA LEU A 102 -4.21 -5.06 7.20
C LEU A 102 -4.90 -6.26 7.87
N THR A 103 -6.13 -6.10 8.36
CA THR A 103 -6.89 -7.19 8.99
C THR A 103 -7.26 -8.29 7.99
N LYS A 104 -7.66 -7.92 6.76
CA LYS A 104 -7.95 -8.88 5.68
C LYS A 104 -6.70 -9.65 5.25
N LYS A 105 -5.55 -8.98 5.13
CA LYS A 105 -4.26 -9.62 4.84
C LYS A 105 -3.86 -10.61 5.93
N HIS A 106 -4.00 -10.22 7.20
CA HIS A 106 -3.71 -11.09 8.34
C HIS A 106 -4.67 -12.29 8.44
N SER A 107 -5.96 -12.10 8.15
CA SER A 107 -6.94 -13.19 8.06
C SER A 107 -6.60 -14.16 6.92
N SER A 108 -6.24 -13.63 5.74
CA SER A 108 -5.81 -14.43 4.59
C SER A 108 -4.54 -15.23 4.90
N PHE A 109 -3.58 -14.63 5.59
CA PHE A 109 -2.34 -15.29 6.01
C PHE A 109 -2.62 -16.42 7.02
N LYS A 110 -3.41 -16.15 8.06
CA LYS A 110 -3.89 -17.17 9.02
C LYS A 110 -4.63 -18.32 8.35
N SER A 111 -5.44 -18.03 7.34
CA SER A 111 -6.17 -19.06 6.58
C SER A 111 -5.24 -19.95 5.73
N LEU A 112 -4.14 -19.39 5.23
CA LEU A 112 -3.12 -20.13 4.51
C LEU A 112 -2.36 -21.06 5.46
N ASP A 113 -1.90 -20.57 6.61
CA ASP A 113 -1.19 -21.38 7.60
C ASP A 113 -2.05 -22.54 8.12
N VAL A 114 -3.33 -22.29 8.43
CA VAL A 114 -4.26 -23.33 8.89
C VAL A 114 -4.49 -24.38 7.80
N THR A 115 -4.60 -23.98 6.54
CA THR A 115 -4.79 -24.91 5.41
C THR A 115 -3.53 -25.72 5.13
N ILE A 116 -2.35 -25.10 5.16
CA ILE A 116 -1.05 -25.78 4.96
C ILE A 116 -0.82 -26.78 6.10
N VAL A 117 -0.99 -26.38 7.36
CA VAL A 117 -0.84 -27.27 8.53
C VAL A 117 -1.85 -28.42 8.47
N LYS A 118 -3.13 -28.16 8.16
CA LYS A 118 -4.13 -29.22 7.98
C LYS A 118 -3.77 -30.18 6.84
N SER A 119 -3.28 -29.66 5.71
CA SER A 119 -2.87 -30.49 4.57
C SER A 119 -1.64 -31.35 4.89
N ALA A 120 -0.66 -30.80 5.61
CA ALA A 120 0.54 -31.52 6.04
C ALA A 120 0.19 -32.63 7.05
N SER A 121 -0.73 -32.37 7.99
CA SER A 121 -1.21 -33.39 8.93
C SER A 121 -2.00 -34.50 8.23
N VAL A 122 -2.85 -34.18 7.25
CA VAL A 122 -3.62 -35.19 6.49
C VAL A 122 -2.70 -36.06 5.63
N ILE A 123 -1.68 -35.48 5.00
CA ILE A 123 -0.68 -36.23 4.23
C ILE A 123 0.15 -37.14 5.14
N ALA A 124 0.57 -36.65 6.31
CA ALA A 124 1.31 -37.46 7.27
C ALA A 124 0.50 -38.67 7.80
N VAL A 125 -0.80 -38.49 8.05
CA VAL A 125 -1.68 -39.58 8.49
C VAL A 125 -1.96 -40.59 7.36
N ALA A 126 -2.10 -40.13 6.10
CA ALA A 126 -2.28 -41.02 4.95
C ALA A 126 -1.05 -41.91 4.69
N PHE A 127 0.15 -41.37 4.86
CA PHE A 127 1.40 -42.12 4.65
C PHE A 127 1.66 -43.19 5.73
N ILE A 128 1.17 -42.95 6.96
CA ILE A 128 1.27 -43.92 8.06
C ILE A 128 0.28 -45.09 7.91
N ALA A 129 -0.85 -44.89 7.23
CA ALA A 129 -1.87 -45.93 7.03
C ALA A 129 -1.57 -46.90 5.87
N GLN A 130 -0.46 -46.72 5.15
CA GLN A 130 -0.04 -47.53 3.99
C GLN A 130 1.25 -48.34 4.23
N LEU A 131 1.74 -48.36 5.48
CA LEU A 131 2.81 -49.23 5.99
C LEU A 131 2.21 -50.31 6.91
#